data_AF-A0A9D8BR13-F1
#
_entry.id   AF-A0A9D8BR13-F1
#
_cell.length_a   1.000
_cell.length_b   1.000
_cell.length_c   1.000
_cell.angle_alpha   90.00
_cell.angle_beta   90.00
_cell.angle_gamma   90.00
#
_symmetry.space_group_name_H-M   'P 1'
#
loop_
_entity.id
_entity.type
_entity.pdbx_description
1 polymer ?
#
loop_
_entity_poly.entity_id
_entity_poly.type
_entity_poly.pdbx_seq_one_letter_code
_entity_poly.pdbx_strand_id
1 'polypeptide(L)'
;MTRFQQGDDFVAFYGLKTDAELRGPVGQKIRADCDMRGLISKDDPPVFLNTDQPGGEVANRGHLLHHPKHALAIRDRCREVGVPAVANLPGLGIAPGKDDPANMAEFFFKHLKVSSAPKKPTARLLGTAKRK
;
A
#
# COMPACT_ATOMS: atom_id res chain seq x y z
N MET A 1 20.37 17.71 10.98
CA MET A 1 19.72 16.66 10.16
C MET A 1 19.60 15.42 11.00
N THR A 2 18.39 15.06 11.44
CA THR A 2 18.17 13.89 12.30
C THR A 2 17.92 12.69 11.39
N ARG A 3 18.87 11.74 11.33
CA ARG A 3 18.60 10.42 10.80
C ARG A 3 17.49 9.82 11.68
N PHE A 4 16.38 9.37 11.09
CA PHE A 4 15.40 8.59 11.84
C PHE A 4 16.12 7.34 12.38
N GLN A 5 16.22 7.26 13.70
CA GLN A 5 16.84 6.14 14.39
C GLN A 5 15.73 5.24 14.93
N GLN A 6 16.06 3.98 15.18
CA GLN A 6 15.19 3.00 15.84
C GLN A 6 14.63 3.51 17.20
N GLY A 7 15.18 4.60 17.75
CA GLY A 7 14.70 5.33 18.94
C GLY A 7 13.41 6.13 18.76
N ASP A 8 12.88 6.29 17.55
CA ASP A 8 11.68 7.11 17.29
C ASP A 8 10.35 6.31 17.38
N ASP A 9 10.40 5.06 17.86
CA ASP A 9 9.22 4.28 18.19
C ASP A 9 8.46 4.96 19.34
N PHE A 10 7.28 5.49 19.02
CA PHE A 10 6.41 6.04 20.05
C PHE A 10 5.84 4.90 20.87
N VAL A 11 6.21 4.80 22.14
CA VAL A 11 5.69 3.80 23.10
C VAL A 11 4.16 3.69 23.03
N ALA A 12 3.48 4.84 22.91
CA ALA A 12 2.04 4.94 22.78
C ALA A 12 1.47 4.36 21.47
N PHE A 13 2.24 4.30 20.39
CA PHE A 13 1.82 3.70 19.11
C PHE A 13 1.52 2.20 19.29
N TYR A 14 2.24 1.53 20.19
CA TYR A 14 2.05 0.12 20.51
C TYR A 14 1.19 -0.09 21.77
N GLY A 15 0.55 0.96 22.29
CA GLY A 15 -0.29 0.87 23.51
C GLY A 15 0.49 0.61 24.80
N LEU A 16 1.81 0.82 24.79
CA LEU A 16 2.68 0.62 25.95
C LEU A 16 2.82 1.92 26.76
N LYS A 17 3.39 1.84 27.96
CA LYS A 17 3.55 2.99 28.86
C LYS A 17 5.01 3.41 29.03
N THR A 18 5.95 2.48 28.89
CA THR A 18 7.38 2.77 29.08
C THR A 18 8.25 2.25 27.93
N ASP A 19 9.42 2.87 27.74
CA ASP A 19 10.44 2.33 26.82
C ASP A 19 10.92 0.94 27.24
N ALA A 20 10.98 0.66 28.54
CA ALA A 20 11.33 -0.67 29.05
C ALA A 20 10.34 -1.75 28.57
N GLU A 21 9.03 -1.47 28.57
CA GLU A 21 8.03 -2.38 28.00
C GLU A 21 8.19 -2.53 26.50
N LEU A 22 8.47 -1.42 25.79
CA LEU A 22 8.68 -1.40 24.35
C LEU A 22 9.89 -2.26 23.96
N ARG A 23 11.01 -2.14 24.65
CA ARG A 23 12.25 -2.88 24.35
C ARG A 23 12.25 -4.28 24.96
N GLY A 24 11.43 -4.52 25.97
CA GLY A 24 11.25 -5.82 26.61
C GLY A 24 10.42 -6.82 25.80
N PRO A 25 10.20 -8.03 26.35
CA PRO A 25 9.52 -9.12 25.65
C PRO A 25 8.11 -8.79 25.16
N VAL A 26 7.35 -7.98 25.92
CA VAL A 26 5.99 -7.58 25.54
C VAL A 26 6.00 -6.72 24.29
N GLY A 27 6.82 -5.66 24.24
CA GLY A 27 6.92 -4.81 23.05
C GLY A 27 7.55 -5.51 21.86
N GLN A 28 8.48 -6.44 22.07
CA GLN A 28 9.01 -7.30 21.00
C GLN A 28 7.90 -8.14 20.38
N LYS A 29 7.06 -8.78 21.20
CA LYS A 29 5.92 -9.56 20.73
C LYS A 29 4.94 -8.69 19.94
N ILE A 30 4.55 -7.53 20.46
CA ILE A 30 3.61 -6.63 19.76
C ILE A 30 4.18 -6.17 18.41
N ARG A 31 5.46 -5.79 18.34
CA ARG A 31 6.08 -5.42 17.06
C ARG A 31 6.13 -6.58 16.07
N ALA A 32 6.40 -7.79 16.53
CA ALA A 32 6.36 -8.98 15.68
C ALA A 32 4.94 -9.24 15.16
N ASP A 33 3.91 -9.09 16.02
CA ASP A 33 2.50 -9.22 15.65
C ASP A 33 2.02 -8.11 14.69
N CYS A 34 2.76 -7.00 14.58
CA CYS A 34 2.48 -5.88 13.66
C CYS A 34 3.47 -5.77 12.50
N ASP A 35 4.42 -6.70 12.36
CA ASP A 35 5.41 -6.67 11.28
C ASP A 35 4.76 -7.11 9.97
N MET A 36 4.16 -6.15 9.27
CA MET A 36 3.50 -6.37 7.98
C MET A 36 4.39 -7.08 6.97
N ARG A 37 5.72 -6.94 7.03
CA ARG A 37 6.63 -7.68 6.13
C ARG A 37 6.83 -9.12 6.62
N GLY A 38 7.08 -9.31 7.91
CA GLY A 38 7.29 -10.61 8.53
C GLY A 38 6.07 -11.53 8.45
N LEU A 39 4.86 -10.94 8.44
CA LEU A 39 3.59 -11.66 8.35
C LEU A 39 3.23 -12.13 6.93
N ILE A 40 3.96 -11.71 5.89
CA ILE A 40 3.67 -12.13 4.52
C ILE A 40 3.99 -13.62 4.33
N SER A 41 3.00 -14.36 3.85
CA SER A 41 3.04 -15.80 3.61
C SER A 41 2.72 -16.15 2.16
N LYS A 42 3.15 -17.32 1.69
CA LYS A 42 2.91 -17.78 0.31
C LYS A 42 1.43 -17.87 -0.10
N ASP A 43 0.53 -17.96 0.89
CA ASP A 43 -0.90 -18.15 0.69
C ASP A 43 -1.65 -16.80 0.67
N ASP A 44 -0.93 -15.69 0.84
CA ASP A 44 -1.51 -14.36 0.79
C ASP A 44 -1.99 -14.00 -0.63
N PRO A 45 -3.05 -13.18 -0.76
CA PRO A 45 -3.53 -12.75 -2.05
C PRO A 45 -2.51 -11.84 -2.77
N PRO A 46 -2.62 -11.69 -4.10
CA PRO A 46 -1.84 -10.71 -4.84
C PRO A 46 -1.97 -9.31 -4.25
N VAL A 47 -0.91 -8.51 -4.34
CA VAL A 47 -0.88 -7.12 -3.85
C VAL A 47 -0.54 -6.11 -4.94
N PHE A 48 -1.12 -4.91 -4.82
CA PHE A 48 -0.75 -3.74 -5.60
C PHE A 48 -0.11 -2.70 -4.70
N LEU A 49 1.17 -2.42 -4.93
CA LEU A 49 1.98 -1.52 -4.12
C LEU A 49 2.13 -0.19 -4.86
N ASN A 50 1.64 0.89 -4.26
CA ASN A 50 1.74 2.22 -4.84
C ASN A 50 2.22 3.23 -3.80
N THR A 51 3.00 4.20 -4.27
CA THR A 51 3.24 5.46 -3.58
C THR A 51 3.72 6.49 -4.60
N ASP A 52 3.26 7.72 -4.46
CA ASP A 52 3.69 8.86 -5.26
C ASP A 52 4.84 9.64 -4.60
N GLN A 53 5.27 9.21 -3.40
CA GLN A 53 6.36 9.86 -2.68
C GLN A 53 7.67 9.78 -3.47
N PRO A 54 8.50 10.84 -3.43
CA PRO A 54 9.81 10.81 -4.05
C PRO A 54 10.70 9.75 -3.40
N GLY A 55 11.74 9.31 -4.12
CA GLY A 55 12.85 8.60 -3.49
C GLY A 55 13.80 9.56 -2.76
N GLY A 56 14.93 9.02 -2.31
CA GLY A 56 16.02 9.80 -1.72
C GLY A 56 15.97 9.86 -0.19
N GLU A 57 16.34 11.02 0.36
CA GLU A 57 16.40 11.25 1.80
C GLU A 57 15.01 11.54 2.39
N VAL A 58 14.76 11.02 3.59
CA VAL A 58 13.50 11.24 4.30
C VAL A 58 13.42 12.70 4.76
N ALA A 59 12.39 13.41 4.32
CA ALA A 59 12.24 14.84 4.55
C ALA A 59 11.37 15.18 5.78
N ASN A 60 10.39 14.32 6.08
CA ASN A 60 9.45 14.49 7.18
C ASN A 60 8.80 13.15 7.54
N ARG A 61 7.95 13.13 8.57
CA ARG A 61 7.27 11.91 9.04
C ARG A 61 6.33 11.30 8.00
N GLY A 62 5.60 12.11 7.22
CA GLY A 62 4.75 11.60 6.14
C GLY A 62 5.58 10.89 5.08
N HIS A 63 6.69 11.51 4.66
CA HIS A 63 7.64 10.90 3.75
C HIS A 63 8.22 9.60 4.33
N LEU A 64 8.57 9.54 5.63
CA LEU A 64 9.05 8.32 6.28
C LEU A 64 8.03 7.17 6.16
N LEU A 65 6.78 7.44 6.52
CA LEU A 65 5.72 6.42 6.60
C LEU A 65 5.31 5.88 5.22
N HIS A 66 5.42 6.72 4.19
CA HIS A 66 5.01 6.40 2.81
C HIS A 66 6.18 6.32 1.82
N HIS A 67 7.42 6.28 2.31
CA HIS A 67 8.64 6.25 1.48
C HIS A 67 8.59 5.06 0.50
N PRO A 68 8.98 5.22 -0.78
CA PRO A 68 8.91 4.11 -1.74
C PRO A 68 9.77 2.89 -1.38
N LYS A 69 10.82 3.07 -0.56
CA LYS A 69 11.59 1.94 0.02
C LYS A 69 10.77 1.03 0.93
N HIS A 70 9.72 1.53 1.60
CA HIS A 70 8.82 0.68 2.39
C HIS A 70 8.07 -0.27 1.45
N ALA A 71 7.41 0.27 0.41
CA ALA A 71 6.73 -0.54 -0.58
C ALA A 71 7.69 -1.50 -1.32
N LEU A 72 8.93 -1.09 -1.59
CA LEU A 72 9.96 -1.97 -2.14
C LEU A 72 10.26 -3.17 -1.22
N ALA A 73 10.41 -2.95 0.09
CA ALA A 73 10.68 -4.02 1.05
C ALA A 73 9.53 -5.05 1.12
N ILE A 74 8.28 -4.59 0.97
CA ILE A 74 7.11 -5.47 0.85
C ILE A 74 7.15 -6.25 -0.47
N ARG A 75 7.42 -5.56 -1.60
CA ARG A 75 7.52 -6.20 -2.92
C ARG A 75 8.58 -7.31 -2.93
N ASP A 76 9.74 -7.04 -2.36
CA ASP A 76 10.85 -7.99 -2.34
C ASP A 76 10.50 -9.20 -1.47
N ARG A 77 9.83 -8.99 -0.32
CA ARG A 77 9.31 -10.10 0.48
C ARG A 77 8.26 -10.92 -0.26
N CYS A 78 7.31 -10.29 -0.95
CA CYS A 78 6.33 -11.00 -1.78
C CYS A 78 7.02 -11.89 -2.82
N ARG A 79 8.07 -11.38 -3.49
CA ARG A 79 8.87 -12.15 -4.45
C ARG A 79 9.59 -13.33 -3.80
N GLU A 80 10.18 -13.14 -2.61
CA GLU A 80 10.85 -14.21 -1.87
C GLU A 80 9.92 -15.38 -1.56
N VAL A 81 8.66 -15.11 -1.18
CA VAL A 81 7.69 -16.15 -0.77
C VAL A 81 6.74 -16.60 -1.88
N GLY A 82 6.84 -16.01 -3.08
CA GLY A 82 5.99 -16.36 -4.23
C GLY A 82 4.61 -15.68 -4.28
N VAL A 83 4.38 -14.63 -3.49
CA VAL A 83 3.15 -13.82 -3.58
C VAL A 83 3.25 -12.88 -4.79
N PRO A 84 2.27 -12.89 -5.72
CA PRO A 84 2.27 -11.96 -6.85
C PRO A 84 2.17 -10.51 -6.38
N ALA A 85 3.09 -9.66 -6.81
CA ALA A 85 3.12 -8.25 -6.45
C ALA A 85 3.34 -7.37 -7.68
N VAL A 86 2.44 -6.43 -7.89
CA VAL A 86 2.57 -5.36 -8.89
C VAL A 86 2.95 -4.08 -8.15
N ALA A 87 3.93 -3.32 -8.66
CA ALA A 87 4.44 -2.14 -7.99
C ALA A 87 4.51 -0.94 -8.94
N ASN A 88 3.93 0.18 -8.51
CA ASN A 88 4.07 1.49 -9.13
C ASN A 88 4.76 2.44 -8.14
N LEU A 89 6.08 2.55 -8.22
CA LEU A 89 6.94 3.32 -7.32
C LEU A 89 7.82 4.28 -8.14
N PRO A 90 7.24 5.35 -8.73
CA PRO A 90 7.95 6.27 -9.62
C PRO A 90 9.16 6.94 -8.95
N GLY A 91 9.11 7.19 -7.64
CA GLY A 91 10.24 7.72 -6.87
C GLY A 91 11.50 6.82 -6.87
N LEU A 92 11.38 5.57 -7.31
CA LEU A 92 12.48 4.62 -7.51
C LEU A 92 12.63 4.16 -8.97
N GLY A 93 11.93 4.80 -9.91
CA GLY A 93 11.94 4.41 -11.33
C GLY A 93 11.28 3.04 -11.59
N ILE A 94 10.41 2.59 -10.70
CA ILE A 94 9.69 1.31 -10.84
C ILE A 94 8.28 1.61 -11.32
N ALA A 95 7.89 1.00 -12.43
CA ALA A 95 6.54 1.03 -12.98
C ALA A 95 5.99 -0.41 -13.13
N PRO A 96 4.66 -0.59 -13.20
CA PRO A 96 4.07 -1.87 -13.58
C PRO A 96 4.62 -2.37 -14.92
N GLY A 97 4.70 -3.70 -15.08
CA GLY A 97 5.05 -4.31 -16.36
C GLY A 97 4.00 -4.04 -17.44
N LYS A 98 4.36 -4.30 -18.70
CA LYS A 98 3.48 -4.06 -19.87
C LYS A 98 2.10 -4.75 -19.74
N ASP A 99 2.07 -5.94 -19.14
CA ASP A 99 0.86 -6.76 -19.00
C ASP A 99 0.29 -6.73 -17.57
N ASP A 100 0.89 -5.91 -16.69
CA ASP A 100 0.40 -5.69 -15.34
C ASP A 100 -0.69 -4.60 -15.32
N PRO A 101 -1.61 -4.64 -14.34
CA PRO A 101 -2.51 -3.52 -14.09
C PRO A 101 -1.74 -2.21 -13.88
N ALA A 102 -2.13 -1.15 -14.59
CA ALA A 102 -1.46 0.15 -14.51
C ALA A 102 -1.78 0.90 -13.21
N ASN A 103 -2.92 0.58 -12.59
CA ASN A 103 -3.42 1.25 -11.38
C ASN A 103 -4.23 0.28 -10.50
N MET A 104 -4.58 0.77 -9.31
CA MET A 104 -5.30 0.01 -8.30
C MET A 104 -6.70 -0.45 -8.77
N ALA A 105 -7.40 0.35 -9.58
CA ALA A 105 -8.72 -0.03 -10.09
C ALA A 105 -8.64 -1.21 -11.06
N GLU A 106 -7.72 -1.16 -12.02
CA GLU A 106 -7.45 -2.28 -12.94
C GLU A 106 -7.01 -3.54 -12.19
N PHE A 107 -6.19 -3.39 -11.15
CA PHE A 107 -5.76 -4.50 -10.31
C PHE A 107 -6.94 -5.18 -9.63
N PHE A 108 -7.83 -4.40 -9.01
CA PHE A 108 -9.03 -4.97 -8.40
C PHE A 108 -9.97 -5.58 -9.43
N PHE A 109 -10.19 -4.96 -10.59
CA PHE A 109 -11.04 -5.56 -11.62
C PHE A 109 -10.50 -6.89 -12.13
N LYS A 110 -9.18 -6.99 -12.35
CA LYS A 110 -8.51 -8.24 -12.72
C LYS A 110 -8.72 -9.35 -11.70
N HIS A 111 -8.56 -9.06 -10.40
CA HIS A 111 -8.59 -10.08 -9.36
C HIS A 111 -9.98 -10.38 -8.79
N LEU A 112 -10.87 -9.38 -8.73
CA LEU A 112 -12.26 -9.53 -8.27
C LEU A 112 -13.21 -9.96 -9.39
N LYS A 113 -12.73 -10.04 -10.64
CA LYS A 113 -13.50 -10.45 -11.83
C LYS A 113 -14.74 -9.59 -12.07
N VAL A 114 -14.64 -8.28 -11.79
CA VAL A 114 -15.70 -7.32 -12.03
C VAL A 114 -15.56 -6.75 -13.44
N SER A 115 -16.65 -6.73 -14.20
CA SER A 115 -16.67 -6.13 -15.54
C SER A 115 -16.62 -4.59 -15.45
N SER A 116 -15.73 -3.96 -16.20
CA SER A 116 -15.62 -2.51 -16.34
C SER A 116 -16.65 -1.91 -17.32
N ALA A 117 -17.66 -2.68 -17.74
CA ALA A 117 -18.57 -2.25 -18.80
C ALA A 117 -19.19 -0.87 -18.47
N PRO A 118 -19.02 0.13 -19.36
CA PRO A 118 -19.65 1.42 -19.17
C PRO A 118 -21.16 1.22 -19.14
N LYS A 119 -21.84 1.74 -18.10
CA LYS A 119 -23.29 1.88 -18.14
C LYS A 119 -23.61 2.77 -19.34
N LYS A 120 -24.26 2.21 -20.37
CA LYS A 120 -24.80 3.01 -21.48
C LYS A 120 -25.63 4.15 -20.86
N PRO A 121 -25.40 5.42 -21.24
CA PRO A 121 -26.24 6.50 -20.75
C PRO A 121 -27.68 6.20 -21.16
N THR A 122 -28.56 6.09 -20.17
CA THR A 122 -29.99 5.92 -20.39
C THR A 122 -30.46 7.18 -21.12
N ALA A 123 -30.82 7.05 -22.39
CA ALA A 123 -31.36 8.15 -23.16
C ALA A 123 -32.63 8.65 -22.44
N ARG A 124 -32.56 9.84 -21.85
CA ARG A 124 -33.74 10.51 -21.31
C ARG A 124 -34.56 10.95 -22.52
N LEU A 125 -35.66 10.25 -22.83
CA LEU A 125 -36.63 10.74 -23.79
C LEU A 125 -37.10 12.12 -23.31
N LEU A 126 -36.71 13.18 -24.00
CA LEU A 126 -37.38 14.47 -23.86
C LEU A 126 -38.79 14.31 -24.41
N GLY A 127 -39.75 14.08 -23.51
CA GLY A 127 -41.16 14.20 -23.83
C GLY A 127 -41.45 15.63 -24.29
N THR A 128 -41.90 15.78 -25.53
CA THR A 128 -42.39 17.06 -26.07
C THR A 128 -43.66 17.46 -25.33
N ALA A 129 -43.56 18.43 -24.42
CA ALA A 129 -44.73 19.09 -23.86
C ALA A 129 -45.38 19.99 -24.93
N LYS A 130 -46.48 19.53 -25.53
CA LYS A 130 -47.40 20.41 -26.26
C LYS A 130 -48.07 21.33 -25.23
N ARG A 131 -47.77 22.62 -25.29
CA ARG A 131 -48.55 23.66 -24.59
C ARG A 131 -49.88 23.82 -25.32
N LYS A 132 -50.98 23.72 -24.58
CA LYS A 132 -52.28 24.28 -24.98
C LYS A 132 -52.42 25.64 -24.33
#